data_AF-A0A7V0JGZ1-F1
#
_entry.id   AF-A0A7V0JGZ1-F1
#
_cell.length_a   1.000
_cell.length_b   1.000
_cell.length_c   1.000
_cell.angle_alpha   90.00
_cell.angle_beta   90.00
_cell.angle_gamma   90.00
#
_symmetry.space_group_name_H-M   'P 1'
#
loop_
_entity.id
_entity.type
_entity.pdbx_description
1 polymer ?
#
loop_
_entity_poly.entity_id
_entity_poly.type
_entity_poly.pdbx_seq_one_letter_code
_entity_poly.pdbx_strand_id
1 'polypeptide(L)' 'DLLGQPDIDGALVGGASLNAESFAAIVKSGEEIILKK' A
#
# COMPACT_ATOMS: atom_id res chain seq x y z
N ASP A 1 8.65 -0.01 -3.42
CA ASP A 1 9.55 -1.11 -3.02
C ASP A 1 9.00 -2.04 -1.95
N LEU A 2 8.37 -1.57 -0.85
CA LEU A 2 7.86 -2.46 0.22
C LEU A 2 6.72 -3.38 -0.22
N LEU A 3 5.57 -2.83 -0.64
CA LEU A 3 4.39 -3.61 -1.06
C LEU A 3 4.61 -4.47 -2.33
N GLY A 4 5.79 -4.38 -2.95
CA GLY A 4 6.14 -5.13 -4.17
C GLY A 4 6.99 -6.37 -3.91
N GLN A 5 7.42 -6.58 -2.66
CA GLN A 5 8.23 -7.74 -2.29
C GLN A 5 7.42 -9.04 -2.39
N PRO A 6 8.04 -10.17 -2.73
CA PRO A 6 7.36 -11.45 -2.92
C PRO A 6 6.66 -11.95 -1.65
N ASP A 7 7.21 -11.65 -0.46
CA ASP A 7 6.72 -12.14 0.83
C ASP A 7 5.98 -11.05 1.64
N ILE A 8 5.47 -10.02 0.97
CA ILE A 8 4.72 -8.92 1.61
C ILE A 8 3.34 -8.83 0.98
N ASP A 9 2.32 -9.22 1.74
CA ASP A 9 0.92 -9.22 1.31
C ASP A 9 0.18 -7.91 1.61
N GLY A 10 0.82 -6.97 2.31
CA GLY A 10 0.19 -5.71 2.71
C GLY A 10 1.02 -4.90 3.71
N ALA A 11 0.38 -3.93 4.35
CA ALA A 11 1.02 -3.09 5.36
C ALA A 11 0.06 -2.80 6.53
N LEU A 12 0.58 -2.88 7.76
CA LEU A 12 -0.08 -2.34 8.95
C LEU A 12 0.26 -0.85 9.07
N VAL A 13 -0.68 0.01 8.65
CA VAL A 13 -0.45 1.45 8.58
C VAL A 13 -0.86 2.13 9.88
N GLY A 14 0.10 2.77 10.55
CA GLY A 14 -0.11 3.56 11.78
C GLY A 14 -0.73 4.94 11.51
N GLY A 15 -0.07 6.02 11.94
CA GLY A 15 -0.61 7.39 11.86
C GLY A 15 -1.06 7.85 10.46
N ALA A 16 -0.47 7.32 9.39
CA ALA A 16 -0.89 7.62 8.02
C ALA A 16 -2.30 7.09 7.67
N SER A 17 -2.86 6.18 8.47
CA SER A 17 -4.26 5.73 8.34
C SER A 17 -5.28 6.77 8.81
N LEU A 18 -4.84 7.76 9.61
CA LEU A 18 -5.72 8.80 10.18
C LEU A 18 -6.08 9.91 9.18
N ASN A 19 -5.40 9.95 8.03
CA ASN A 19 -5.70 10.88 6.93
C ASN A 19 -6.14 10.08 5.71
N ALA A 20 -7.36 10.33 5.22
CA ALA A 20 -7.97 9.55 4.16
C ALA A 20 -7.18 9.58 2.85
N GLU A 21 -6.68 10.76 2.45
CA GLU A 21 -5.91 10.91 1.21
C GLU A 21 -4.58 10.14 1.28
N SER A 22 -3.89 10.24 2.42
CA SER A 22 -2.64 9.52 2.69
C SER A 22 -2.87 8.01 2.67
N PHE A 23 -3.92 7.53 3.34
CA PHE A 23 -4.25 6.10 3.37
C PHE A 23 -4.65 5.58 1.99
N ALA A 24 -5.46 6.33 1.24
CA ALA A 24 -5.86 5.97 -0.12
C ALA A 24 -4.66 5.90 -1.07
N ALA A 25 -3.65 6.77 -0.91
CA ALA A 25 -2.43 6.70 -1.70
C ALA A 25 -1.63 5.40 -1.44
N ILE A 26 -1.60 4.93 -0.18
CA ILE A 26 -0.95 3.65 0.17
C ILE A 26 -1.71 2.47 -0.45
N VAL A 27 -3.04 2.47 -0.37
CA VAL A 27 -3.89 1.43 -0.99
C VAL A 27 -3.67 1.38 -2.50
N LYS A 28 -3.72 2.54 -3.18
CA LYS A 28 -3.46 2.63 -4.63
C LYS A 28 -2.07 2.11 -5.00
N SER A 29 -1.05 2.43 -4.20
CA SER A 29 0.29 1.88 -4.44
C SER A 29 0.32 0.36 -4.35
N GLY A 30 -0.46 -0.27 -3.47
CA GLY A 30 -0.60 -1.73 -3.41
C GLY A 30 -1.38 -2.29 -4.60
N GLU A 31 -2.47 -1.65 -4.99
CA GLU A 31 -3.27 -2.00 -6.16
C GLU A 31 -2.46 -1.95 -7.46
N GLU A 32 -1.68 -0.88 -7.68
CA GLU A 32 -0.83 -0.73 -8.85
C GLU A 32 0.19 -1.86 -9.02
N ILE A 33 0.67 -2.43 -7.92
CA ILE A 33 1.62 -3.54 -7.96
C ILE A 33 0.97 -4.81 -8.47
N ILE A 34 -0.32 -5.04 -8.14
CA ILE A 34 -1.09 -6.17 -8.65
C ILE A 34 -1.36 -5.99 -10.14
N LEU A 35 -1.70 -4.78 -10.58
CA LEU A 35 -2.04 -4.49 -11.98
C LEU A 35 -0.83 -4.45 -12.94
N LYS A 36 0.39 -4.25 -12.42
CA LYS A 36 1.64 -4.21 -13.21
C LYS A 36 2.36 -5.57 -13.30
N LYS A 37 1.87 -6.60 -12.59
CA LYS A 37 2.33 -7.99 -12.72
C LYS A 37 1.55 -8.70 -13.82
#